data_AF-A0AAW1NUU6-F1
#
_entry.id   AF-A0AAW1NUU6-F1
#
_cell.length_a   1.000
_cell.length_b   1.000
_cell.length_c   1.000
_cell.angle_alpha   90.00
_cell.angle_beta   90.00
_cell.angle_gamma   90.00
#
_symmetry.space_group_name_H-M   'P 1'
#
loop_
_entity.id
_entity.type
_entity.pdbx_description
1 polymer ?
#
loop_
_entity_poly.entity_id
_entity_poly.type
_entity_poly.pdbx_seq_one_letter_code
_entity_poly.pdbx_strand_id
1 'polypeptide(L)'
;MGFSLAVLVWRLPHLSDKDVAILRQFPPKALEQLVAQRDVLLEYARAFPASVAVRLCFLYIFLQTFAIPGTIWLSILSGALYGALRGFVLVSVVSTIGALSCFLMSFLIGRPLVRAIWPERLSHYGKEVQARKSDLLNYIIFLRVTPIFPNVFINVASPIVDVPVLQFTAGTLLGCMPNNFVFCNAGGRLGELQSFADLYDVKLLLLGCVVGVAAMVPVVWTHVHKKQSLKLQSAQHAESVPERKTQ
;
A
#
# COMPACT_ATOMS: atom_id res chain seq x y z
N MET A 1 -11.65 -2.94 20.79
CA MET A 1 -10.63 -2.16 20.06
C MET A 1 -9.51 -1.61 20.95
N GLY A 2 -9.28 -2.10 22.17
CA GLY A 2 -8.24 -1.57 23.09
C GLY A 2 -6.84 -2.19 22.96
N PHE A 3 -6.69 -3.30 22.22
CA PHE A 3 -5.44 -4.07 22.19
C PHE A 3 -4.34 -3.46 21.29
N SER A 4 -4.72 -2.68 20.27
CA SER A 4 -3.77 -2.21 19.25
C SER A 4 -2.79 -1.14 19.74
N LEU A 5 -3.14 -0.38 20.78
CA LEU A 5 -2.34 0.76 21.27
C LEU A 5 -1.66 0.53 22.60
N ALA A 6 -1.99 -0.56 23.30
CA ALA A 6 -1.30 -0.95 24.51
C ALA A 6 0.20 -1.09 24.25
N VAL A 7 0.61 -1.62 23.09
CA VAL A 7 2.03 -1.79 22.72
C VAL A 7 2.79 -0.46 22.62
N LEU A 8 2.15 0.62 22.15
CA LEU A 8 2.82 1.92 22.02
C LEU A 8 3.08 2.54 23.40
N VAL A 9 2.19 2.28 24.35
CA VAL A 9 2.17 2.91 25.69
C VAL A 9 2.82 2.06 26.78
N TRP A 10 2.81 0.73 26.66
CA TRP A 10 3.09 -0.22 27.75
C TRP A 10 4.52 -0.15 28.30
N ARG A 11 5.46 0.46 27.58
CA ARG A 11 6.87 0.56 28.02
C ARG A 11 7.61 1.82 27.54
N LEU A 12 6.91 2.92 27.30
CA LEU A 12 7.61 4.20 27.13
C LEU A 12 7.99 4.70 28.53
N PRO A 13 9.29 4.78 28.87
CA PRO A 13 9.70 5.23 30.19
C PRO A 13 9.27 6.70 30.36
N HIS A 14 8.71 7.04 31.52
CA HIS A 14 8.32 8.41 31.91
C HIS A 14 7.11 9.03 31.19
N LEU A 15 6.22 8.24 30.58
CA LEU A 15 4.93 8.76 30.13
C LEU A 15 4.06 9.21 31.32
N SER A 16 3.67 10.47 31.36
CA SER A 16 2.63 10.96 32.28
C SER A 16 1.28 10.31 31.95
N ASP A 17 0.43 10.08 32.96
CA ASP A 17 -0.92 9.53 32.77
C ASP A 17 -1.76 10.34 31.77
N LYS A 18 -1.50 11.66 31.70
CA LYS A 18 -2.13 12.56 30.73
C LYS A 18 -1.72 12.24 29.29
N ASP A 19 -0.43 12.03 29.05
CA ASP A 19 0.12 11.71 27.72
C ASP A 19 -0.37 10.34 27.25
N VAL A 20 -0.43 9.38 28.18
CA VAL A 20 -1.04 8.07 27.94
C VAL A 20 -2.48 8.21 27.48
N ALA A 21 -3.27 9.05 28.15
CA ALA A 21 -4.66 9.28 27.78
C ALA A 21 -4.80 9.89 26.38
N ILE A 22 -3.89 10.80 25.98
CA ILE A 22 -3.86 11.38 24.64
C ILE A 22 -3.53 10.32 23.57
N LEU A 23 -2.50 9.50 23.80
CA LEU A 23 -2.08 8.45 22.85
C LEU A 23 -3.11 7.32 22.72
N ARG A 24 -3.88 7.05 23.78
CA ARG A 24 -4.97 6.05 23.74
C ARG A 24 -6.16 6.47 22.87
N GLN A 25 -6.30 7.75 22.54
CA GLN A 25 -7.35 8.25 21.65
C GLN A 25 -7.06 8.01 20.16
N PHE A 26 -6.03 7.23 19.84
CA PHE A 26 -5.75 6.85 18.46
C PHE A 26 -6.75 5.78 17.96
N PRO A 27 -7.21 5.83 16.71
CA PRO A 27 -6.95 6.87 15.70
C PRO A 27 -7.67 8.19 16.03
N PRO A 28 -7.05 9.35 15.72
CA PRO A 28 -7.66 10.66 15.97
C PRO A 28 -8.95 10.83 15.18
N LYS A 29 -9.95 11.42 15.82
CA LYS A 29 -11.24 11.79 15.22
C LYS A 29 -11.30 13.25 14.79
N ALA A 30 -10.44 14.09 15.37
CA ALA A 30 -10.37 15.52 15.11
C ALA A 30 -8.89 15.96 14.99
N LEU A 31 -8.65 17.09 14.32
CA LEU A 31 -7.31 17.59 14.03
C LEU A 31 -6.56 17.93 15.33
N GLU A 32 -7.27 18.44 16.33
CA GLU A 32 -6.74 18.78 17.65
C GLU A 32 -6.18 17.54 18.36
N GLN A 33 -6.84 16.39 18.22
CA GLN A 33 -6.35 15.13 18.79
C GLN A 33 -5.07 14.66 18.10
N LEU A 34 -4.99 14.83 16.77
CA LEU A 34 -3.79 14.48 16.00
C LEU A 34 -2.61 15.41 16.37
N VAL A 35 -2.89 16.71 16.55
CA VAL A 35 -1.90 17.69 17.00
C VAL A 35 -1.40 17.36 18.42
N ALA A 36 -2.30 17.06 19.35
CA ALA A 36 -1.92 16.68 20.71
C ALA A 36 -1.07 15.39 20.74
N GLN A 37 -1.44 14.38 19.95
CA GLN A 37 -0.65 13.14 19.80
C GLN A 37 0.75 13.43 19.22
N ARG A 38 0.83 14.32 18.23
CA ARG A 38 2.10 14.78 17.65
C ARG A 38 2.97 15.48 18.67
N ASP A 39 2.42 16.37 19.49
CA ASP A 39 3.19 17.15 20.46
C ASP A 39 3.78 16.24 21.55
N VAL A 40 2.96 15.32 22.07
CA VAL A 40 3.42 14.26 22.98
C VAL A 40 4.56 13.48 22.32
N LEU A 41 4.35 12.91 21.12
CA LEU A 41 5.37 12.10 20.46
C LEU A 41 6.65 12.89 20.13
N LEU A 42 6.56 14.18 19.81
CA LEU A 42 7.72 15.04 19.57
C LEU A 42 8.57 15.21 20.84
N GLU A 43 7.92 15.43 21.98
CA GLU A 43 8.61 15.55 23.28
C GLU A 43 9.39 14.27 23.60
N TYR A 44 8.74 13.10 23.47
CA TYR A 44 9.41 11.81 23.69
C TYR A 44 10.46 11.49 22.62
N ALA A 45 10.27 11.93 21.38
CA ALA A 45 11.26 11.72 20.31
C ALA A 45 12.54 12.55 20.53
N ARG A 46 12.47 13.68 21.24
CA ARG A 46 13.67 14.46 21.63
C ARG A 46 14.51 13.72 22.67
N ALA A 47 13.86 13.07 23.64
CA ALA A 47 14.55 12.32 24.69
C ALA A 47 15.00 10.92 24.22
N PHE A 48 14.17 10.23 23.44
CA PHE A 48 14.38 8.83 23.03
C PHE A 48 14.08 8.59 21.55
N PRO A 49 14.82 9.20 20.61
CA PRO A 49 14.48 9.19 19.18
C PRO A 49 14.39 7.78 18.58
N ALA A 50 15.33 6.89 18.93
CA ALA A 50 15.36 5.52 18.41
C ALA A 50 14.18 4.66 18.94
N SER A 51 13.83 4.81 20.22
CA SER A 51 12.72 4.07 20.84
C SER A 51 11.38 4.45 20.20
N VAL A 52 11.15 5.75 19.97
CA VAL A 52 9.93 6.22 19.30
C VAL A 52 9.87 5.71 17.87
N ALA A 53 10.97 5.76 17.12
CA ALA A 53 11.03 5.27 15.74
C ALA A 53 10.69 3.78 15.65
N VAL A 54 11.32 2.94 16.46
CA VAL A 54 11.10 1.48 16.47
C VAL A 54 9.65 1.15 16.81
N ARG A 55 9.06 1.82 17.81
CA ARG A 55 7.66 1.59 18.21
C ARG A 55 6.68 2.04 17.16
N LEU A 56 6.93 3.18 16.51
CA LEU A 56 6.12 3.65 15.40
C LEU A 56 6.16 2.63 14.25
N CYS A 57 7.36 2.15 13.88
CA CYS A 57 7.52 1.13 12.84
C CYS A 57 6.79 -0.17 13.20
N PHE A 58 6.96 -0.65 14.44
CA PHE A 58 6.29 -1.85 14.92
C PHE A 58 4.78 -1.71 14.88
N LEU A 59 4.23 -0.61 15.40
CA LEU A 59 2.80 -0.37 15.40
C LEU A 59 2.26 -0.30 13.97
N TYR A 60 2.95 0.42 13.08
CA TYR A 60 2.54 0.50 11.68
C TYR A 60 2.48 -0.89 11.04
N ILE A 61 3.55 -1.68 11.17
CA ILE A 61 3.61 -3.04 10.63
C ILE A 61 2.49 -3.89 11.23
N PHE A 62 2.26 -3.80 12.54
CA PHE A 62 1.19 -4.52 13.23
C PHE A 62 -0.19 -4.17 12.67
N LEU A 63 -0.53 -2.87 12.62
CA LEU A 63 -1.82 -2.41 12.08
C LEU A 63 -2.00 -2.88 10.64
N GLN A 64 -0.98 -2.72 9.81
CA GLN A 64 -1.03 -3.11 8.40
C GLN A 64 -1.14 -4.63 8.22
N THR A 65 -0.44 -5.42 9.02
CA THR A 65 -0.45 -6.90 8.97
C THR A 65 -1.83 -7.45 9.28
N PHE A 66 -2.47 -6.92 10.33
CA PHE A 66 -3.79 -7.35 10.79
C PHE A 66 -4.95 -6.58 10.14
N ALA A 67 -4.68 -5.81 9.08
CA ALA A 67 -5.68 -5.03 8.36
C ALA A 67 -6.47 -4.05 9.25
N ILE A 68 -5.86 -3.54 10.31
CA ILE A 68 -6.47 -2.59 11.25
C ILE A 68 -6.30 -1.17 10.68
N PRO A 69 -7.39 -0.38 10.57
CA PRO A 69 -7.30 1.00 10.10
C PRO A 69 -6.50 1.88 11.07
N GLY A 70 -5.71 2.81 10.52
CA GLY A 70 -4.97 3.79 11.32
C GLY A 70 -3.59 4.16 10.76
N THR A 71 -3.06 3.40 9.80
CA THR A 71 -1.72 3.62 9.22
C THR A 71 -1.55 4.99 8.56
N ILE A 72 -2.63 5.58 8.02
CA ILE A 72 -2.63 6.96 7.48
C ILE A 72 -2.16 7.96 8.55
N TRP A 73 -2.72 7.87 9.76
CA TRP A 73 -2.36 8.78 10.85
C TRP A 73 -0.91 8.58 11.29
N LEU A 74 -0.41 7.34 11.28
CA LEU A 74 1.01 7.06 11.56
C LEU A 74 1.93 7.64 10.47
N SER A 75 1.51 7.65 9.21
CA SER A 75 2.26 8.31 8.13
C SER A 75 2.36 9.83 8.35
N ILE A 76 1.25 10.47 8.74
CA ILE A 76 1.22 11.90 9.05
C ILE A 76 2.11 12.20 10.28
N LEU A 77 1.96 11.43 11.36
CA LEU A 77 2.81 11.57 12.55
C LEU A 77 4.28 11.36 12.23
N SER A 78 4.63 10.39 11.36
CA SER A 78 6.01 10.18 10.93
C SER A 78 6.59 11.39 10.20
N GLY A 79 5.79 12.03 9.33
CA GLY A 79 6.15 13.27 8.66
C GLY A 79 6.35 14.44 9.63
N ALA A 80 5.50 14.54 10.64
CA ALA A 80 5.62 15.57 11.69
C ALA A 80 6.84 15.38 12.58
N LEU A 81 7.20 14.13 12.91
CA LEU A 81 8.32 13.79 13.78
C LEU A 81 9.69 13.89 13.09
N TYR A 82 9.78 13.40 11.86
CA TYR A 82 11.06 13.23 11.16
C TYR A 82 11.24 14.17 9.96
N GLY A 83 10.22 14.97 9.64
CA GLY A 83 10.15 15.79 8.43
C GLY A 83 9.65 14.99 7.21
N ALA A 84 9.21 15.71 6.18
CA ALA A 84 8.54 15.12 5.01
C ALA A 84 9.39 14.03 4.33
N LEU A 85 10.67 14.29 4.05
CA LEU A 85 11.51 13.37 3.29
C LEU A 85 11.93 12.12 4.10
N ARG A 86 12.41 12.30 5.34
CA ARG A 86 12.82 11.16 6.19
C ARG A 86 11.61 10.33 6.61
N GLY A 87 10.50 10.99 6.95
CA GLY A 87 9.23 10.33 7.22
C GLY A 87 8.74 9.53 6.00
N PHE A 88 8.81 10.10 4.81
CA PHE A 88 8.44 9.42 3.56
C PHE A 88 9.26 8.14 3.31
N VAL A 89 10.58 8.20 3.47
CA VAL A 89 11.45 7.03 3.29
C VAL A 89 11.11 5.96 4.32
N LEU A 90 10.99 6.36 5.60
CA LEU A 90 10.64 5.44 6.69
C LEU A 90 9.29 4.75 6.44
N VAL A 91 8.25 5.54 6.16
CA VAL A 91 6.90 5.05 5.91
C VAL A 91 6.87 4.14 4.68
N SER A 92 7.62 4.45 3.61
CA SER A 92 7.66 3.60 2.42
C SER A 92 8.25 2.22 2.67
N VAL A 93 9.27 2.13 3.53
CA VAL A 93 9.84 0.84 3.95
C VAL A 93 8.85 0.09 4.84
N VAL A 94 8.34 0.75 5.88
CA VAL A 94 7.48 0.14 6.90
C VAL A 94 6.12 -0.26 6.33
N SER A 95 5.54 0.54 5.42
CA SER A 95 4.29 0.22 4.72
C SER A 95 4.43 -1.00 3.83
N THR A 96 5.58 -1.13 3.16
CA THR A 96 5.89 -2.27 2.30
C THR A 96 6.07 -3.55 3.13
N ILE A 97 6.81 -3.48 4.24
CA ILE A 97 7.00 -4.62 5.16
C ILE A 97 5.66 -5.05 5.77
N GLY A 98 4.83 -4.10 6.22
CA GLY A 98 3.51 -4.39 6.75
C GLY A 98 2.57 -5.01 5.71
N ALA A 99 2.58 -4.49 4.48
CA ALA A 99 1.79 -5.04 3.38
C ALA A 99 2.24 -6.47 3.00
N LEU A 100 3.56 -6.71 2.98
CA LEU A 100 4.12 -8.04 2.76
C LEU A 100 3.75 -9.02 3.88
N SER A 101 3.77 -8.57 5.13
CA SER A 101 3.37 -9.39 6.28
C SER A 101 1.89 -9.78 6.18
N CYS A 102 1.02 -8.84 5.80
CA CYS A 102 -0.40 -9.11 5.52
C CYS A 102 -0.58 -10.10 4.35
N PHE A 103 0.18 -9.91 3.27
CA PHE A 103 0.22 -10.81 2.11
C PHE A 103 0.60 -12.24 2.53
N LEU A 104 1.65 -12.40 3.33
CA LEU A 104 2.10 -13.73 3.78
C LEU A 104 1.07 -14.38 4.69
N MET A 105 0.45 -13.63 5.59
CA MET A 105 -0.63 -14.12 6.45
C MET A 105 -1.82 -14.62 5.61
N SER A 106 -2.21 -13.84 4.59
CA SER A 106 -3.26 -14.22 3.66
C SER A 106 -2.86 -15.41 2.79
N PHE A 107 -1.61 -15.51 2.37
CA PHE A 107 -1.09 -16.67 1.62
C PHE A 107 -1.16 -17.96 2.44
N LEU A 108 -0.80 -17.91 3.72
CA LEU A 108 -0.77 -19.07 4.61
C LEU A 108 -2.17 -19.51 5.06
N ILE A 109 -3.03 -18.56 5.42
CA ILE A 109 -4.33 -18.84 6.04
C ILE A 109 -5.48 -18.61 5.06
N GLY A 110 -5.49 -17.46 4.38
CA GLY A 110 -6.58 -17.04 3.50
C GLY A 110 -6.69 -17.87 2.22
N ARG A 111 -5.55 -18.19 1.58
CA ARG A 111 -5.55 -18.93 0.33
C ARG A 111 -6.09 -20.37 0.47
N PRO A 112 -5.68 -21.18 1.48
CA PRO A 112 -6.29 -22.50 1.69
C PRO A 112 -7.79 -22.42 1.98
N LEU A 113 -8.22 -21.44 2.78
CA LEU A 113 -9.63 -21.24 3.11
C LEU A 113 -10.46 -20.93 1.85
N VAL A 114 -10.02 -19.99 1.02
CA VAL A 114 -10.72 -19.64 -0.22
C VAL A 114 -10.70 -20.80 -1.22
N ARG A 115 -9.61 -21.56 -1.30
CA ARG A 115 -9.54 -22.77 -2.14
C ARG A 115 -10.57 -23.82 -1.70
N ALA A 116 -10.81 -23.97 -0.40
CA ALA A 116 -11.80 -24.90 0.11
C ALA A 116 -13.25 -24.46 -0.20
N ILE A 117 -13.52 -23.15 -0.19
CA ILE A 117 -14.87 -22.61 -0.41
C ILE A 117 -15.19 -22.44 -1.91
N TRP A 118 -14.23 -21.94 -2.72
CA TRP A 118 -14.43 -21.61 -4.13
C TRP A 118 -13.23 -22.02 -5.02
N PRO A 119 -12.99 -23.32 -5.23
CA PRO A 119 -11.84 -23.81 -5.99
C PRO A 119 -11.87 -23.41 -7.47
N GLU A 120 -13.04 -23.42 -8.10
CA GLU A 120 -13.19 -23.15 -9.54
C GLU A 120 -12.88 -21.69 -9.88
N ARG A 121 -13.47 -20.74 -9.15
CA ARG A 121 -13.20 -19.29 -9.27
C ARG A 121 -11.73 -18.99 -9.07
N LEU A 122 -11.11 -19.58 -8.05
CA LEU A 122 -9.69 -19.40 -7.75
C LEU A 122 -8.80 -19.85 -8.92
N SER A 123 -9.13 -21.01 -9.52
CA SER A 123 -8.40 -21.53 -10.67
C SER A 123 -8.53 -20.65 -11.91
N HIS A 124 -9.71 -20.06 -12.13
CA HIS A 124 -9.96 -19.15 -13.24
C HIS A 124 -9.14 -17.86 -13.12
N TYR A 125 -9.26 -17.17 -11.99
CA TYR A 125 -8.51 -15.93 -11.76
C TYR A 125 -7.00 -16.16 -11.69
N GLY A 126 -6.55 -17.27 -11.10
CA GLY A 126 -5.13 -17.64 -11.10
C GLY A 126 -4.57 -17.80 -12.51
N LYS A 127 -5.33 -18.41 -13.44
CA LYS A 127 -4.93 -18.53 -14.86
C LYS A 127 -4.85 -17.17 -15.54
N GLU A 128 -5.81 -16.27 -15.29
CA GLU A 128 -5.79 -14.91 -15.85
C GLU A 128 -4.58 -14.10 -15.37
N VAL A 129 -4.25 -14.20 -14.08
CA VAL A 129 -3.08 -13.54 -13.49
C VAL A 129 -1.79 -14.09 -14.10
N GLN A 130 -1.68 -15.40 -14.27
CA GLN A 130 -0.51 -16.02 -14.91
C GLN A 130 -0.39 -15.62 -16.39
N ALA A 131 -1.50 -15.48 -17.11
CA ALA A 131 -1.49 -15.03 -18.51
C ALA A 131 -0.95 -13.59 -18.66
N ARG A 132 -1.05 -12.78 -17.60
CA ARG A 132 -0.60 -11.37 -17.56
C ARG A 132 0.61 -11.14 -16.66
N LYS A 133 1.40 -12.19 -16.38
CA LYS A 133 2.50 -12.16 -15.42
C LYS A 133 3.52 -11.04 -15.67
N SER A 134 3.78 -10.71 -16.94
CA SER A 134 4.67 -9.62 -17.36
C SER A 134 4.23 -8.24 -16.89
N ASP A 135 2.92 -8.03 -16.75
CA ASP A 135 2.32 -6.72 -16.51
C ASP A 135 1.86 -6.55 -15.05
N LEU A 136 1.98 -7.60 -14.22
CA LEU A 136 1.52 -7.60 -12.82
C LEU A 136 2.15 -6.49 -11.98
N LEU A 137 3.44 -6.20 -12.19
CA LEU A 137 4.10 -5.11 -11.48
C LEU A 137 3.38 -3.79 -11.72
N ASN A 138 3.13 -3.47 -12.99
CA ASN A 138 2.45 -2.24 -13.39
C ASN A 138 1.01 -2.21 -12.86
N TYR A 139 0.29 -3.35 -12.93
CA TYR A 139 -1.06 -3.43 -12.36
C TYR A 139 -1.08 -3.15 -10.86
N ILE A 140 -0.15 -3.71 -10.08
CA ILE A 140 -0.08 -3.43 -8.64
C ILE A 140 0.26 -1.95 -8.40
N ILE A 141 1.19 -1.36 -9.15
CA ILE A 141 1.50 0.08 -9.04
C ILE A 141 0.23 0.90 -9.27
N PHE A 142 -0.48 0.65 -10.36
CA PHE A 142 -1.72 1.36 -10.68
C PHE A 142 -2.77 1.22 -9.56
N LEU A 143 -2.99 0.00 -9.07
CA LEU A 143 -3.95 -0.27 -7.99
C LEU A 143 -3.58 0.41 -6.66
N ARG A 144 -2.29 0.66 -6.40
CA ARG A 144 -1.79 1.29 -5.17
C ARG A 144 -1.76 2.80 -5.23
N VAL A 145 -1.48 3.33 -6.42
CA VAL A 145 -1.47 4.77 -6.68
C VAL A 145 -2.91 5.29 -6.70
N THR A 146 -3.80 4.56 -7.37
CA THR A 146 -5.21 4.94 -7.44
C THR A 146 -5.95 4.56 -6.15
N PRO A 147 -6.78 5.44 -5.59
CA PRO A 147 -7.52 5.14 -4.35
C PRO A 147 -8.77 4.26 -4.58
N ILE A 148 -8.81 3.48 -5.68
CA ILE A 148 -10.00 2.70 -6.09
C ILE A 148 -10.25 1.56 -5.11
N PHE A 149 -9.19 0.87 -4.68
CA PHE A 149 -9.28 -0.29 -3.81
C PHE A 149 -8.62 -0.03 -2.46
N PRO A 150 -9.22 -0.48 -1.35
CA PRO A 150 -8.58 -0.43 -0.05
C PRO A 150 -7.25 -1.20 -0.05
N ASN A 151 -6.22 -0.68 0.63
CA ASN A 151 -4.92 -1.34 0.72
C ASN A 151 -5.01 -2.77 1.27
N VAL A 152 -5.91 -3.00 2.24
CA VAL A 152 -6.20 -4.31 2.83
C VAL A 152 -6.68 -5.28 1.76
N PHE A 153 -7.59 -4.86 0.88
CA PHE A 153 -8.11 -5.71 -0.18
C PHE A 153 -6.99 -6.18 -1.09
N ILE A 154 -6.12 -5.28 -1.54
CA ILE A 154 -4.99 -5.63 -2.41
C ILE A 154 -4.02 -6.59 -1.69
N ASN A 155 -3.71 -6.36 -0.41
CA ASN A 155 -2.82 -7.23 0.38
C ASN A 155 -3.36 -8.67 0.50
N VAL A 156 -4.66 -8.82 0.70
CA VAL A 156 -5.32 -10.11 0.91
C VAL A 156 -5.66 -10.80 -0.41
N ALA A 157 -6.12 -10.07 -1.42
CA ALA A 157 -6.51 -10.65 -2.70
C ALA A 157 -5.30 -11.12 -3.53
N SER A 158 -4.20 -10.37 -3.53
CA SER A 158 -3.00 -10.66 -4.33
C SER A 158 -2.47 -12.10 -4.16
N PRO A 159 -2.22 -12.63 -2.94
CA PRO A 159 -1.74 -14.00 -2.76
C PRO A 159 -2.79 -15.06 -3.11
N ILE A 160 -4.08 -14.73 -2.97
CA ILE A 160 -5.19 -15.63 -3.31
C ILE A 160 -5.19 -15.87 -4.82
N VAL A 161 -5.07 -14.81 -5.64
CA VAL A 161 -5.04 -14.92 -7.11
C VAL A 161 -3.65 -15.20 -7.69
N ASP A 162 -2.71 -15.73 -6.89
CA ASP A 162 -1.37 -16.14 -7.34
C ASP A 162 -0.46 -15.01 -7.86
N VAL A 163 -0.61 -13.77 -7.37
CA VAL A 163 0.39 -12.72 -7.63
C VAL A 163 1.71 -13.10 -6.93
N PRO A 164 2.86 -13.11 -7.63
CA PRO A 164 4.11 -13.47 -6.99
C PRO A 164 4.63 -12.35 -6.08
N VAL A 165 5.32 -12.75 -5.01
CA VAL A 165 5.78 -11.86 -3.92
C VAL A 165 6.59 -10.69 -4.45
N LEU A 166 7.50 -10.91 -5.40
CA LEU A 166 8.39 -9.87 -5.91
C LEU A 166 7.62 -8.74 -6.61
N GLN A 167 6.67 -9.09 -7.48
CA GLN A 167 5.80 -8.13 -8.18
C GLN A 167 4.94 -7.36 -7.19
N PHE A 168 4.40 -8.05 -6.18
CA PHE A 168 3.62 -7.42 -5.12
C PHE A 168 4.45 -6.44 -4.28
N THR A 169 5.64 -6.86 -3.83
CA THR A 169 6.52 -6.03 -2.98
C THR A 169 7.06 -4.82 -3.75
N ALA A 170 7.61 -5.02 -4.95
CA ALA A 170 8.11 -3.92 -5.77
C ALA A 170 6.99 -2.98 -6.20
N GLY A 171 5.83 -3.52 -6.59
CA GLY A 171 4.68 -2.73 -6.99
C GLY A 171 4.06 -1.95 -5.83
N THR A 172 4.06 -2.52 -4.62
CA THR A 172 3.61 -1.82 -3.40
C THR A 172 4.60 -0.75 -3.00
N LEU A 173 5.90 -1.01 -3.04
CA LEU A 173 6.92 -0.02 -2.73
C LEU A 173 6.79 1.21 -3.62
N LEU A 174 6.75 1.01 -4.95
CA LEU A 174 6.65 2.11 -5.92
C LEU A 174 5.26 2.75 -5.93
N GLY A 175 4.21 1.93 -5.87
CA GLY A 175 2.84 2.42 -5.98
C GLY A 175 2.34 3.16 -4.74
N CYS A 176 2.87 2.87 -3.55
CA CYS A 176 2.52 3.61 -2.34
C CYS A 176 3.31 4.92 -2.18
N MET A 177 4.40 5.13 -2.92
CA MET A 177 5.23 6.33 -2.76
C MET A 177 4.46 7.65 -2.85
N PRO A 178 3.58 7.88 -3.84
CA PRO A 178 2.85 9.14 -3.94
C PRO A 178 1.99 9.41 -2.68
N ASN A 179 1.24 8.40 -2.24
CA ASN A 179 0.39 8.50 -1.06
C ASN A 179 1.21 8.70 0.22
N ASN A 180 2.32 7.96 0.38
CA ASN A 180 3.22 8.12 1.51
C ASN A 180 3.82 9.52 1.56
N PHE A 181 4.20 10.08 0.42
CA PHE A 181 4.72 11.44 0.33
C PHE A 181 3.67 12.48 0.71
N VAL A 182 2.43 12.37 0.19
CA VAL A 182 1.32 13.27 0.56
C VAL A 182 1.12 13.31 2.06
N PHE A 183 0.98 12.14 2.70
CA PHE A 183 0.73 12.07 4.14
C PHE A 183 1.91 12.57 4.97
N CYS A 184 3.15 12.24 4.59
CA CYS A 184 4.34 12.72 5.32
C CYS A 184 4.56 14.22 5.13
N ASN A 185 4.29 14.75 3.94
CA ASN A 185 4.36 16.18 3.66
C ASN A 185 3.29 16.96 4.44
N ALA A 186 2.07 16.44 4.50
CA ALA A 186 1.02 17.00 5.34
C ALA A 186 1.39 16.99 6.83
N GLY A 187 2.06 15.93 7.30
CA GLY A 187 2.63 15.87 8.65
C GLY A 187 3.64 16.97 8.95
N GLY A 188 4.54 17.26 7.99
CA GLY A 188 5.49 18.36 8.11
C GLY A 188 4.83 19.74 8.21
N ARG A 189 3.60 19.88 7.71
CA ARG A 189 2.81 21.12 7.71
C ARG A 189 1.61 21.05 8.66
N LEU A 190 1.59 20.10 9.60
CA LEU A 190 0.43 19.82 10.44
C LEU A 190 -0.03 21.05 11.26
N GLY A 191 0.88 21.96 11.60
CA GLY A 191 0.54 23.21 12.30
C GLY A 191 -0.15 24.28 11.44
N GLU A 192 -0.16 24.12 10.11
CA GLU A 192 -0.80 25.04 9.16
C GLU A 192 -2.19 24.55 8.72
N LEU A 193 -2.54 23.30 9.01
CA LEU A 193 -3.79 22.69 8.56
C LEU A 193 -4.97 23.25 9.35
N GLN A 194 -6.07 23.56 8.66
CA GLN A 194 -7.33 24.00 9.27
C GLN A 194 -8.31 22.83 9.39
N SER A 195 -8.21 21.85 8.48
CA SER A 195 -9.09 20.68 8.45
C SER A 195 -8.42 19.43 7.90
N PHE A 196 -9.05 18.26 8.07
CA PHE A 196 -8.61 17.03 7.40
C PHE A 196 -8.80 17.05 5.88
N ALA A 197 -9.63 17.95 5.34
CA ALA A 197 -9.76 18.12 3.89
C ALA A 197 -8.46 18.69 3.29
N ASP A 198 -7.74 19.50 4.06
CA ASP A 198 -6.46 20.09 3.65
C ASP A 198 -5.33 19.05 3.57
N LEU A 199 -5.51 17.86 4.17
CA LEU A 199 -4.58 16.73 4.01
C LEU A 199 -4.58 16.21 2.57
N TYR A 200 -5.69 16.35 1.87
CA TYR A 200 -5.86 15.89 0.50
C TYR A 200 -5.61 17.05 -0.46
N ASP A 201 -4.33 17.39 -0.67
CA ASP A 201 -3.95 18.30 -1.74
C ASP A 201 -4.34 17.65 -3.08
N VAL A 202 -5.42 18.16 -3.67
CA VAL A 202 -5.99 17.68 -4.93
C VAL A 202 -4.92 17.66 -6.02
N LYS A 203 -3.94 18.58 -6.00
CA LYS A 203 -2.85 18.59 -6.99
C LYS A 203 -1.92 17.39 -6.82
N LEU A 204 -1.59 17.01 -5.59
CA LEU A 204 -0.74 15.84 -5.33
C LEU A 204 -1.48 14.53 -5.61
N LEU A 205 -2.78 14.47 -5.32
CA LEU A 205 -3.62 13.33 -5.71
C LEU A 205 -3.70 13.18 -7.23
N LEU A 206 -3.93 14.29 -7.95
CA LEU A 206 -3.94 14.30 -9.41
C LEU A 206 -2.59 13.89 -9.99
N LEU A 207 -1.48 14.38 -9.42
CA LEU A 207 -0.14 13.98 -9.82
C LEU A 207 0.09 12.47 -9.59
N GLY A 208 -0.37 11.94 -8.45
CA GLY A 208 -0.41 10.51 -8.19
C GLY A 208 -1.17 9.77 -9.30
N CYS A 209 -2.40 10.16 -9.59
CA CYS A 209 -3.19 9.57 -10.68
C CYS A 209 -2.46 9.62 -12.04
N VAL A 210 -1.80 10.73 -12.38
CA VAL A 210 -0.99 10.86 -13.61
C VAL A 210 0.17 9.87 -13.62
N VAL A 211 0.89 9.71 -12.51
CA VAL A 211 1.96 8.71 -12.37
C VAL A 211 1.39 7.29 -12.50
N GLY A 212 0.21 7.03 -11.94
CA GLY A 212 -0.48 5.74 -12.07
C GLY A 212 -0.87 5.43 -13.53
N VAL A 213 -1.39 6.42 -14.26
CA VAL A 213 -1.70 6.29 -15.69
C VAL A 213 -0.41 6.09 -16.50
N ALA A 214 0.66 6.83 -16.20
CA ALA A 214 1.96 6.66 -16.84
C ALA A 214 2.52 5.24 -16.62
N ALA A 215 2.34 4.66 -15.43
CA ALA A 215 2.73 3.28 -15.14
C ALA A 215 1.97 2.22 -15.96
N MET A 216 0.79 2.57 -16.52
CA MET A 216 0.03 1.70 -17.42
C MET A 216 0.45 1.80 -18.89
N VAL A 217 1.21 2.84 -19.28
CA VAL A 217 1.66 3.03 -20.67
C VAL A 217 2.45 1.82 -21.20
N PRO A 218 3.42 1.24 -20.47
CA PRO A 218 4.14 0.06 -20.93
C PRO A 218 3.23 -1.16 -21.15
N VAL A 219 2.18 -1.32 -20.33
CA VAL A 219 1.23 -2.44 -20.44
C VAL A 219 0.38 -2.32 -21.70
N VAL A 220 -0.14 -1.12 -21.97
CA VAL A 220 -0.94 -0.87 -23.18
C VAL A 220 -0.08 -1.04 -24.43
N TRP A 221 1.15 -0.53 -24.38
CA TRP A 221 2.12 -0.65 -25.48
C TRP A 221 2.44 -2.12 -25.81
N THR A 222 2.76 -2.93 -24.81
CA THR A 222 3.07 -4.36 -25.02
C THR A 222 1.85 -5.14 -25.54
N HIS A 223 0.65 -4.83 -25.06
CA HIS A 223 -0.58 -5.48 -25.53
C HIS A 223 -0.90 -5.14 -26.99
N VAL A 224 -0.73 -3.88 -27.39
CA VAL A 224 -0.95 -3.44 -28.77
C VAL A 224 0.05 -4.13 -29.71
N HIS A 225 1.34 -4.11 -29.36
CA HIS A 225 2.38 -4.73 -30.21
C HIS A 225 2.26 -6.25 -30.28
N LYS A 226 1.96 -6.94 -29.18
CA LYS A 226 1.76 -8.40 -29.17
C LYS A 226 0.55 -8.82 -30.00
N LYS A 227 -0.53 -8.02 -30.00
CA LYS A 227 -1.71 -8.25 -30.85
C LYS A 227 -1.40 -8.02 -32.33
N GLN A 228 -0.58 -7.02 -32.65
CA GLN A 228 -0.13 -6.77 -34.02
C GLN A 228 0.79 -7.88 -34.53
N SER A 229 1.75 -8.36 -33.73
CA SER A 229 2.66 -9.45 -34.13
C SER A 229 1.93 -10.76 -34.35
N LEU A 230 0.93 -11.09 -33.52
CA LEU A 230 0.09 -12.28 -33.71
C LEU A 230 -0.76 -12.19 -34.98
N LYS A 231 -1.32 -11.02 -35.30
CA LYS A 231 -2.04 -10.82 -36.56
C LYS A 231 -1.13 -11.01 -37.78
N LEU A 232 0.09 -10.48 -37.74
CA LEU A 232 1.08 -10.64 -38.80
C LEU A 232 1.48 -12.10 -39.01
N GLN A 233 1.72 -12.84 -37.92
CA GLN A 233 2.04 -14.28 -37.99
C GLN A 233 0.87 -15.12 -38.50
N SER A 234 -0.37 -14.78 -38.11
CA SER A 234 -1.57 -15.47 -38.59
C SER A 234 -1.77 -15.27 -40.09
N ALA A 235 -1.54 -14.05 -40.59
CA ALA A 235 -1.63 -13.72 -42.01
C ALA A 235 -0.56 -14.46 -42.82
N GLN A 236 0.69 -14.48 -42.34
CA GLN A 236 1.78 -15.22 -42.98
C GLN A 236 1.54 -16.74 -43.00
N HIS A 237 0.98 -17.29 -41.92
CA HIS A 237 0.65 -18.73 -41.88
C HIS A 237 -0.48 -19.09 -42.84
N ALA A 238 -1.53 -18.27 -42.93
CA ALA A 238 -2.65 -18.48 -43.85
C ALA A 238 -2.22 -18.42 -45.33
N GLU A 239 -1.27 -17.55 -45.69
CA GLU A 239 -0.69 -17.50 -47.04
C GLU A 239 0.24 -18.70 -47.35
N SER A 240 0.80 -19.35 -46.33
CA SER A 240 1.76 -20.45 -46.49
C SER A 240 1.13 -21.86 -46.58
N VAL A 241 -0.16 -22.02 -46.27
CA VAL A 241 -0.85 -23.33 -46.32
C VAL A 241 -1.48 -23.51 -47.71
N PRO A 242 -0.98 -24.44 -48.55
CA PRO A 242 -1.57 -24.67 -49.87
C PRO A 242 -2.95 -25.32 -49.69
N GLU A 243 -3.97 -24.80 -50.39
CA GLU A 243 -5.28 -25.43 -50.48
C GLU A 243 -5.13 -26.90 -50.89
N ARG A 244 -5.31 -27.84 -49.93
CA ARG A 244 -5.61 -29.23 -50.28
C ARG A 244 -7.00 -29.23 -50.89
N LYS A 245 -7.05 -29.11 -52.22
CA LYS A 245 -8.25 -29.40 -53.01
C LYS A 245 -8.65 -30.85 -52.69
N THR A 246 -9.70 -31.01 -51.88
CA THR A 246 -10.46 -32.24 -51.77
C THR A 246 -11.03 -32.55 -53.15
N GLN A 247 -10.41 -33.53 -53.81
CA GLN A 247 -11.02 -34.29 -54.91
C GLN A 247 -12.07 -35.24 -54.34
#